data_AF-A0A193CBC5-F1
#
_entry.id   AF-A0A193CBC5-F1
#
_cell.length_a   1.000
_cell.length_b   1.000
_cell.length_c   1.000
_cell.angle_alpha   90.00
_cell.angle_beta   90.00
_cell.angle_gamma   90.00
#
_symmetry.space_group_name_H-M   'P 1'
#
loop_
_entity.id
_entity.type
_entity.pdbx_description
1 polymer ?
#
loop_
_entity_poly.entity_id
_entity_poly.type
_entity_poly.pdbx_seq_one_letter_code
_entity_poly.pdbx_strand_id
1 'polypeptide(L)'
;MPWLVTSPLWFLTAEWIQSEAGEHGFTLAGKGIFKAAFGEWGALGDAAGDEVADLWGEVVLLIAATLMVQVLLIMAYEVLLLRSWGRTLGKAAFTLTVRRADGGRLNFGQICARTAITVLVPGLGWVLLIAALLWLSVLLGLAGIALLVFSAVECGLLRMSPDGKTSWHDRRIGSVVVSKTWTEQLRQAREFQQRALDGGVTFARQAWEAPQVQQFTQQAQATFQQVRERGRQAIRRDDEQNPGG
;
A
#
# COMPACT_ATOMS: atom_id res chain seq x y z
N MET A 1 -5.15 3.29 4.52
CA MET A 1 -5.56 4.51 3.79
C MET A 1 -5.31 4.32 2.31
N PRO A 2 -6.24 3.68 1.57
CA PRO A 2 -6.09 3.44 0.13
C PRO A 2 -5.99 4.73 -0.68
N TRP A 3 -6.71 5.76 -0.24
CA TRP A 3 -6.79 7.07 -0.89
C TRP A 3 -5.45 7.78 -1.09
N LEU A 4 -4.49 7.59 -0.17
CA LEU A 4 -3.14 8.18 -0.31
C LEU A 4 -2.32 7.52 -1.42
N VAL A 5 -2.58 6.24 -1.71
CA VAL A 5 -1.88 5.50 -2.77
C VAL A 5 -2.47 5.84 -4.13
N THR A 6 -3.76 6.18 -4.18
CA THR A 6 -4.50 6.39 -5.42
C THR A 6 -4.69 7.86 -5.77
N SER A 7 -4.41 8.81 -4.86
CA SER A 7 -4.58 10.24 -5.12
C SER A 7 -3.71 10.79 -6.27
N PRO A 8 -2.44 10.38 -6.46
CA PRO A 8 -1.65 10.88 -7.58
C PRO A 8 -2.24 10.45 -8.93
N LEU A 9 -2.86 9.27 -8.99
CA LEU A 9 -3.52 8.75 -10.18
C LEU A 9 -4.63 9.70 -10.64
N TRP A 10 -5.50 10.13 -9.71
CA TRP A 10 -6.59 11.06 -10.02
C TRP A 10 -6.13 12.45 -10.41
N PHE A 11 -4.99 12.89 -9.89
CA PHE A 11 -4.39 14.17 -10.30
C PHE A 11 -3.99 14.13 -11.78
N LEU A 12 -3.29 13.07 -12.20
CA LEU A 12 -2.90 12.87 -13.61
C LEU A 12 -4.11 12.73 -14.53
N THR A 13 -5.13 11.98 -14.11
CA THR A 13 -6.39 11.85 -14.87
C THR A 13 -7.08 13.19 -15.04
N ALA A 14 -7.15 14.01 -13.99
CA ALA A 14 -7.78 15.33 -14.05
C ALA A 14 -6.99 16.31 -14.93
N GLU A 15 -5.65 16.30 -14.83
CA GLU A 15 -4.77 17.13 -15.66
C GLU A 15 -4.92 16.79 -17.14
N TRP A 16 -4.96 15.50 -17.49
CA TRP A 16 -5.18 15.05 -18.86
C TRP A 16 -6.57 15.46 -19.39
N ILE A 17 -7.62 15.27 -18.59
CA ILE A 17 -8.98 15.69 -19.00
C ILE A 17 -9.01 17.21 -19.23
N GLN A 18 -8.32 17.99 -18.42
CA GLN A 18 -8.25 19.44 -18.59
C GLN A 18 -7.48 19.84 -19.86
N SER A 19 -6.35 19.19 -20.16
CA SER A 19 -5.58 19.49 -21.38
C SER A 19 -6.39 19.15 -22.63
N GLU A 20 -7.01 17.96 -22.66
CA GLU A 20 -7.76 17.49 -23.83
C GLU A 20 -9.02 18.33 -24.07
N ALA A 21 -9.77 18.63 -23.01
CA ALA A 21 -10.91 19.53 -23.10
C ALA A 21 -10.52 20.94 -23.59
N GLY A 22 -9.32 21.40 -23.25
CA GLY A 22 -8.74 22.63 -23.77
C GLY A 22 -8.50 22.55 -25.28
N GLU A 23 -7.81 21.51 -25.76
CA GLU A 23 -7.47 21.33 -27.17
C GLU A 23 -8.71 21.18 -28.07
N HIS A 24 -9.68 20.36 -27.67
CA HIS A 24 -10.94 20.24 -28.40
C HIS A 24 -11.76 21.54 -28.33
N GLY A 25 -11.73 22.26 -27.20
CA GLY A 25 -12.36 23.57 -27.07
C GLY A 25 -11.79 24.61 -28.05
N PHE A 26 -10.47 24.64 -28.22
CA PHE A 26 -9.81 25.49 -29.22
C PHE A 26 -10.16 25.06 -30.66
N THR A 27 -10.21 23.76 -30.91
CA THR A 27 -10.55 23.20 -32.23
C THR A 27 -12.00 23.50 -32.61
N LEU A 28 -12.95 23.36 -31.67
CA LEU A 28 -14.36 23.72 -31.82
C LEU A 28 -14.54 25.21 -32.05
N ALA A 29 -13.84 26.07 -31.30
CA ALA A 29 -13.89 27.51 -31.50
C ALA A 29 -13.35 27.91 -32.89
N GLY A 30 -12.23 27.31 -33.33
CA GLY A 30 -11.63 27.56 -34.64
C GLY A 30 -12.52 27.09 -35.81
N LYS A 31 -12.98 25.83 -35.76
CA LYS A 31 -13.90 25.27 -36.78
C LYS A 31 -15.25 26.01 -36.80
N GLY A 32 -15.74 26.41 -35.63
CA GLY A 32 -16.99 27.15 -35.46
C GLY A 32 -16.95 28.55 -36.05
N ILE A 33 -15.88 29.32 -35.81
CA ILE A 33 -15.70 30.65 -36.41
C ILE A 33 -15.65 30.56 -37.94
N PHE A 34 -14.92 29.57 -38.49
CA PHE A 34 -14.83 29.36 -39.93
C PHE A 34 -16.19 28.98 -40.54
N LYS A 35 -16.85 27.94 -40.05
CA LYS A 35 -18.14 27.48 -40.62
C LYS A 35 -19.29 28.48 -40.46
N ALA A 36 -19.31 29.23 -39.35
CA ALA A 36 -20.27 30.32 -39.15
C ALA A 36 -20.05 31.46 -40.15
N ALA A 37 -18.79 31.81 -40.45
CA ALA A 37 -18.45 32.82 -41.46
C ALA A 37 -18.89 32.43 -42.88
N PHE A 38 -18.97 31.13 -43.18
CA PHE A 38 -19.43 30.60 -44.47
C PHE A 38 -20.93 30.20 -44.50
N GLY A 39 -21.69 30.44 -43.43
CA GLY A 39 -23.14 30.22 -43.40
C GLY A 39 -23.60 28.77 -43.24
N GLU A 40 -22.69 27.85 -42.90
CA GLU A 40 -22.97 26.41 -42.76
C GLU A 40 -23.39 26.01 -41.33
N TRP A 41 -24.45 26.61 -40.81
CA TRP A 41 -24.88 26.44 -39.41
C TRP A 41 -25.31 25.01 -39.06
N GLY A 42 -25.91 24.27 -40.00
CA GLY A 42 -26.30 22.86 -39.78
C GLY A 42 -25.09 21.92 -39.67
N ALA A 43 -24.12 22.07 -40.58
CA ALA A 43 -22.88 21.28 -40.59
C ALA A 43 -21.92 21.63 -39.44
N LEU A 44 -22.14 22.75 -38.75
CA LEU A 44 -21.43 23.15 -37.54
C LEU A 44 -21.98 22.42 -36.31
N GLY A 45 -23.30 22.18 -36.25
CA GLY A 45 -23.93 21.38 -35.21
C GLY A 45 -23.50 19.91 -35.23
N ASP A 46 -23.50 19.29 -36.41
CA ASP A 46 -23.10 17.88 -36.56
C ASP A 46 -21.60 17.68 -36.24
N ALA A 47 -20.73 18.54 -36.79
CA ALA A 47 -19.30 18.45 -36.52
C ALA A 47 -18.94 18.76 -35.05
N ALA A 48 -19.70 19.63 -34.38
CA ALA A 48 -19.51 19.87 -32.96
C ALA A 48 -20.02 18.69 -32.12
N GLY A 49 -21.11 18.05 -32.53
CA GLY A 49 -21.64 16.84 -31.90
C GLY A 49 -20.66 15.68 -31.97
N ASP A 50 -20.09 15.42 -33.15
CA ASP A 50 -19.11 14.34 -33.35
C ASP A 50 -17.85 14.54 -32.52
N GLU A 51 -17.28 15.75 -32.53
CA GLU A 51 -16.07 16.07 -31.75
C GLU A 51 -16.31 15.96 -30.23
N VAL A 52 -17.48 16.39 -29.75
CA VAL A 52 -17.86 16.24 -28.34
C VAL A 52 -18.10 14.78 -27.97
N ALA A 53 -18.68 13.99 -28.88
CA ALA A 53 -18.90 12.56 -28.67
C ALA A 53 -17.57 11.79 -28.58
N ASP A 54 -16.60 12.12 -29.44
CA ASP A 54 -15.26 11.54 -29.41
C ASP A 54 -14.53 11.88 -28.11
N LEU A 55 -14.48 13.17 -27.74
CA LEU A 55 -13.89 13.61 -26.46
C LEU A 55 -14.57 12.93 -25.26
N TRP A 56 -15.91 12.85 -25.25
CA TRP A 56 -16.64 12.17 -24.18
C TRP A 56 -16.27 10.69 -24.11
N GLY A 57 -16.17 10.01 -25.26
CA GLY A 57 -15.72 8.63 -25.35
C GLY A 57 -14.33 8.42 -24.72
N GLU A 58 -13.38 9.28 -25.05
CA GLU A 58 -12.02 9.23 -24.50
C GLU A 58 -11.97 9.51 -23.00
N VAL A 59 -12.68 10.55 -22.53
CA VAL A 59 -12.78 10.88 -21.10
C VAL A 59 -13.35 9.69 -20.32
N VAL A 60 -14.40 9.05 -20.84
CA VAL A 60 -15.01 7.91 -20.17
C VAL A 60 -14.06 6.71 -20.16
N LEU A 61 -13.36 6.43 -21.26
CA LEU A 61 -12.36 5.37 -21.32
C LEU A 61 -11.24 5.60 -20.31
N LEU A 62 -10.74 6.84 -20.20
CA LEU A 62 -9.69 7.18 -19.25
C LEU A 62 -10.16 7.05 -17.80
N ILE A 63 -11.38 7.50 -17.48
CA ILE A 63 -11.96 7.33 -16.14
C ILE A 63 -12.08 5.83 -15.80
N ALA A 64 -12.57 5.02 -16.74
CA ALA A 64 -12.68 3.57 -16.54
C ALA A 64 -11.31 2.92 -16.32
N ALA A 65 -10.30 3.29 -17.13
CA ALA A 65 -8.93 2.81 -16.98
C ALA A 65 -8.32 3.22 -15.63
N THR A 66 -8.53 4.48 -15.21
CA THR A 66 -8.09 5.03 -13.93
C THR A 66 -8.67 4.22 -12.77
N LEU A 67 -9.98 3.96 -12.79
CA LEU A 67 -10.64 3.16 -11.76
C LEU A 67 -10.12 1.71 -11.73
N MET A 68 -9.89 1.11 -12.89
CA MET A 68 -9.32 -0.24 -12.99
C MET A 68 -7.91 -0.30 -12.40
N VAL A 69 -7.05 0.65 -12.75
CA VAL A 69 -5.69 0.75 -12.17
C VAL A 69 -5.76 0.96 -10.67
N GLN A 70 -6.68 1.80 -10.18
CA GLN A 70 -6.91 2.00 -8.76
C GLN A 70 -7.28 0.68 -8.05
N VAL A 71 -8.21 -0.11 -8.59
CA VAL A 71 -8.59 -1.41 -8.01
C VAL A 71 -7.39 -2.36 -7.97
N LEU A 72 -6.59 -2.40 -9.04
CA LEU A 72 -5.38 -3.23 -9.12
C LEU A 72 -4.30 -2.79 -8.13
N LEU A 73 -4.10 -1.48 -7.94
CA LEU A 73 -3.17 -0.94 -6.95
C LEU A 73 -3.59 -1.29 -5.53
N ILE A 74 -4.88 -1.20 -5.21
CA ILE A 74 -5.43 -1.61 -3.92
C ILE A 74 -5.22 -3.11 -3.70
N MET A 75 -5.45 -3.92 -4.73
CA MET A 75 -5.22 -5.36 -4.69
C MET A 75 -3.74 -5.68 -4.45
N ALA A 76 -2.82 -5.06 -5.19
CA ALA A 76 -1.38 -5.25 -5.04
C ALA A 76 -0.92 -4.84 -3.63
N TYR A 77 -1.41 -3.70 -3.13
CA TYR A 77 -1.17 -3.23 -1.77
C TYR A 77 -1.61 -4.25 -0.71
N GLU A 78 -2.83 -4.80 -0.83
CA GLU A 78 -3.32 -5.81 0.10
C GLU A 78 -2.48 -7.10 0.06
N VAL A 79 -2.17 -7.60 -1.14
CA VAL A 79 -1.36 -8.83 -1.31
C VAL A 79 0.04 -8.64 -0.72
N LEU A 80 0.69 -7.51 -1.01
CA LEU A 80 2.03 -7.22 -0.51
C LEU A 80 2.06 -7.15 1.01
N LEU A 81 1.11 -6.46 1.64
CA LEU A 81 1.05 -6.35 3.10
C LEU A 81 0.66 -7.66 3.79
N LEU A 82 -0.26 -8.42 3.20
CA LEU A 82 -0.61 -9.75 3.71
C LEU A 82 0.58 -10.70 3.59
N ARG A 83 1.39 -10.59 2.54
CA ARG A 83 2.60 -11.40 2.35
C ARG A 83 3.71 -11.01 3.34
N SER A 84 4.04 -9.72 3.44
CA SER A 84 5.16 -9.23 4.25
C SER A 84 4.85 -9.24 5.75
N TRP A 85 3.68 -8.76 6.15
CA TRP A 85 3.31 -8.54 7.55
C TRP A 85 2.19 -9.46 8.05
N GLY A 86 1.55 -10.25 7.17
CA GLY A 86 0.40 -11.09 7.55
C GLY A 86 -0.85 -10.29 7.89
N ARG A 87 -0.84 -8.98 7.64
CA ARG A 87 -1.84 -7.99 8.08
C ARG A 87 -1.84 -6.80 7.13
N THR A 88 -3.01 -6.27 6.79
CA THR A 88 -3.11 -4.95 6.14
C THR A 88 -3.11 -3.84 7.20
N LEU A 89 -2.69 -2.62 6.87
CA LEU A 89 -2.65 -1.51 7.85
C LEU A 89 -4.03 -1.25 8.48
N GLY A 90 -5.12 -1.39 7.70
CA GLY A 90 -6.48 -1.29 8.21
C GLY A 90 -6.82 -2.41 9.21
N LYS A 91 -6.43 -3.66 8.92
CA LYS A 91 -6.62 -4.79 9.85
C LYS A 91 -5.74 -4.67 11.10
N ALA A 92 -4.56 -4.05 10.97
CA ALA A 92 -3.70 -3.76 12.11
C ALA A 92 -4.36 -2.77 13.09
N ALA A 93 -5.02 -1.73 12.58
CA ALA A 93 -5.76 -0.77 13.41
C ALA A 93 -6.91 -1.42 14.21
N PHE A 94 -7.54 -2.46 13.66
CA PHE A 94 -8.62 -3.20 14.32
C PHE A 94 -8.16 -4.48 15.03
N THR A 95 -6.86 -4.71 15.22
CA THR A 95 -6.35 -5.89 15.95
C THR A 95 -6.69 -7.23 15.27
N LEU A 96 -7.07 -7.19 13.99
CA LEU A 96 -7.51 -8.35 13.23
C LEU A 96 -6.33 -9.05 12.56
N THR A 97 -6.24 -10.37 12.75
CA THR A 97 -5.27 -11.20 12.04
C THR A 97 -5.97 -12.27 11.24
N VAL A 98 -5.53 -12.43 10.00
CA VAL A 98 -5.98 -13.52 9.14
C VAL A 98 -5.02 -14.70 9.32
N ARG A 99 -5.56 -15.88 9.60
CA ARG A 99 -4.79 -17.13 9.63
C ARG A 99 -5.50 -18.23 8.85
N ARG A 100 -4.77 -19.29 8.53
CA ARG A 100 -5.37 -20.55 8.09
C ARG A 100 -6.17 -21.16 9.24
N ALA A 101 -7.24 -21.90 8.95
CA ALA A 101 -8.05 -22.60 9.97
C ALA A 101 -7.20 -23.49 10.90
N ASP A 102 -6.14 -24.07 10.36
CA ASP A 102 -5.18 -24.94 11.07
C ASP A 102 -4.16 -24.16 11.94
N GLY A 103 -4.31 -22.83 12.07
CA GLY A 103 -3.41 -21.96 12.85
C GLY A 103 -2.13 -21.49 12.13
N GLY A 104 -1.84 -22.06 10.96
CA GLY A 104 -0.71 -21.71 10.10
C GLY A 104 -0.85 -20.37 9.33
N ARG A 105 0.24 -19.95 8.66
CA ARG A 105 0.21 -18.81 7.72
C ARG A 105 -0.47 -19.24 6.42
N LEU A 106 -1.16 -18.30 5.76
CA LEU A 106 -1.78 -18.54 4.46
C LEU A 106 -0.74 -18.68 3.35
N ASN A 107 -0.99 -19.59 2.41
CA ASN A 107 -0.18 -19.68 1.19
C ASN A 107 -0.45 -18.48 0.27
N PHE A 108 0.52 -18.10 -0.55
CA PHE A 108 0.44 -16.95 -1.47
C PHE A 108 -0.80 -17.02 -2.39
N GLY A 109 -1.11 -18.20 -2.93
CA GLY A 109 -2.30 -18.39 -3.76
C GLY A 109 -3.62 -18.18 -3.00
N GLN A 110 -3.66 -18.57 -1.72
CA GLN A 110 -4.83 -18.35 -0.85
C GLN A 110 -5.01 -16.86 -0.51
N ILE A 111 -3.90 -16.13 -0.32
CA ILE A 111 -3.92 -14.67 -0.14
C ILE A 111 -4.45 -13.99 -1.40
N CYS A 112 -3.93 -14.34 -2.58
CA CYS A 112 -4.35 -13.76 -3.85
C CYS A 112 -5.83 -14.04 -4.15
N ALA A 113 -6.28 -15.28 -3.97
CA ALA A 113 -7.68 -15.65 -4.18
C ALA A 113 -8.62 -14.90 -3.23
N ARG A 114 -8.22 -14.74 -1.95
CA ARG A 114 -8.99 -13.98 -0.99
C ARG A 114 -9.08 -12.52 -1.37
N THR A 115 -7.95 -11.88 -1.64
CA THR A 115 -7.90 -10.47 -2.00
C THR A 115 -8.65 -10.21 -3.31
N ALA A 116 -8.59 -11.12 -4.28
CA ALA A 116 -9.39 -11.02 -5.50
C ALA A 116 -10.89 -10.99 -5.17
N ILE A 117 -11.38 -11.85 -4.28
CA ILE A 117 -12.80 -11.82 -3.92
C ILE A 117 -13.16 -10.54 -3.14
N THR A 118 -12.33 -10.12 -2.18
CA THR A 118 -12.70 -9.01 -1.28
C THR A 118 -12.45 -7.62 -1.84
N VAL A 119 -11.56 -7.47 -2.83
CA VAL A 119 -11.20 -6.17 -3.43
C VAL A 119 -11.78 -6.05 -4.84
N LEU A 120 -11.65 -7.11 -5.64
CA LEU A 120 -11.96 -7.07 -7.07
C LEU A 120 -13.48 -7.09 -7.30
N VAL A 121 -14.25 -7.86 -6.51
CA VAL A 121 -15.72 -7.90 -6.61
C VAL A 121 -16.37 -6.54 -6.32
N PRO A 122 -16.15 -5.91 -5.14
CA PRO A 122 -16.71 -4.59 -4.89
C PRO A 122 -16.08 -3.51 -5.78
N GLY A 123 -14.79 -3.63 -6.11
CA GLY A 123 -14.09 -2.71 -7.01
C GLY A 123 -14.71 -2.68 -8.40
N LEU A 124 -14.93 -3.86 -9.01
CA LEU A 124 -15.60 -3.98 -10.30
C LEU A 124 -17.06 -3.51 -10.23
N GLY A 125 -17.76 -3.77 -9.12
CA GLY A 125 -19.11 -3.25 -8.91
C GLY A 125 -19.18 -1.73 -9.05
N TRP A 126 -18.23 -1.01 -8.43
CA TRP A 126 -18.12 0.45 -8.56
C TRP A 126 -17.71 0.90 -9.95
N VAL A 127 -16.73 0.24 -10.58
CA VAL A 127 -16.32 0.53 -11.97
C VAL A 127 -17.51 0.44 -12.92
N LEU A 128 -18.30 -0.62 -12.80
CA LEU A 128 -19.48 -0.85 -13.64
C LEU A 128 -20.58 0.16 -13.38
N LEU A 129 -20.81 0.58 -12.14
CA LEU A 129 -21.77 1.65 -11.83
C LEU A 129 -21.35 3.00 -12.43
N ILE A 130 -20.07 3.36 -12.34
CA ILE A 130 -19.57 4.61 -12.91
C ILE A 130 -19.66 4.54 -14.43
N ALA A 131 -19.27 3.43 -15.04
CA ALA A 131 -19.43 3.20 -16.48
C ALA A 131 -20.92 3.27 -16.90
N ALA A 132 -21.83 2.69 -16.11
CA ALA A 132 -23.27 2.75 -16.35
C ALA A 132 -23.81 4.18 -16.34
N LEU A 133 -23.35 5.02 -15.40
CA LEU A 133 -23.73 6.43 -15.34
C LEU A 133 -23.18 7.21 -16.55
N LEU A 134 -21.93 6.96 -16.93
CA LEU A 134 -21.28 7.66 -18.04
C LEU A 134 -21.84 7.27 -19.41
N TRP A 135 -22.27 6.01 -19.58
CA TRP A 135 -22.85 5.47 -20.82
C TRP A 135 -24.38 5.41 -20.81
N LEU A 136 -25.03 5.87 -19.72
CA LEU A 136 -26.47 5.72 -19.49
C LEU A 136 -26.98 4.28 -19.69
N SER A 137 -26.15 3.28 -19.36
CA SER A 137 -26.42 1.87 -19.64
C SER A 137 -27.04 1.17 -18.43
N VAL A 138 -28.32 0.80 -18.57
CA VAL A 138 -29.07 0.08 -17.52
C VAL A 138 -28.45 -1.30 -17.23
N LEU A 139 -27.97 -2.00 -18.25
CA LEU A 139 -27.39 -3.34 -18.09
C LEU A 139 -26.10 -3.31 -17.24
N LEU A 140 -25.22 -2.35 -17.51
CA LEU A 140 -24.01 -2.13 -16.70
C LEU A 140 -24.39 -1.77 -15.25
N GLY A 141 -25.43 -0.95 -15.08
CA GLY A 141 -25.93 -0.56 -13.77
C GLY A 141 -26.42 -1.77 -12.96
N LEU A 142 -27.26 -2.63 -13.57
CA LEU A 142 -27.74 -3.85 -12.93
C LEU A 142 -26.60 -4.81 -12.57
N ALA A 143 -25.62 -4.99 -13.45
CA ALA A 143 -24.45 -5.82 -13.17
C ALA A 143 -23.61 -5.28 -12.01
N GLY A 144 -23.38 -3.96 -11.97
CA GLY A 144 -22.67 -3.28 -10.89
C GLY A 144 -23.40 -3.41 -9.54
N ILE A 145 -24.71 -3.16 -9.52
CA ILE A 145 -25.55 -3.35 -8.33
C ILE A 145 -25.51 -4.81 -7.87
N ALA A 146 -25.66 -5.78 -8.78
CA ALA A 146 -25.63 -7.18 -8.44
C ALA A 146 -24.31 -7.59 -7.77
N LEU A 147 -23.17 -7.11 -8.26
CA LEU A 147 -21.85 -7.36 -7.65
C LEU A 147 -21.72 -6.72 -6.26
N LEU A 148 -22.21 -5.50 -6.08
CA LEU A 148 -22.19 -4.83 -4.78
C LEU A 148 -23.13 -5.49 -3.77
N VAL A 149 -24.33 -5.87 -4.19
CA VAL A 149 -25.28 -6.64 -3.36
C VAL A 149 -24.66 -7.98 -2.99
N PHE A 150 -24.05 -8.69 -3.93
CA PHE A 150 -23.35 -9.93 -3.65
C PHE A 150 -22.25 -9.71 -2.61
N SER A 151 -21.42 -8.67 -2.77
CA SER A 151 -20.38 -8.31 -1.80
C SER A 151 -20.95 -7.94 -0.42
N ALA A 152 -22.09 -7.24 -0.37
CA ALA A 152 -22.76 -6.85 0.87
C ALA A 152 -23.40 -8.05 1.57
N VAL A 153 -24.04 -8.96 0.83
CA VAL A 153 -24.60 -10.21 1.35
C VAL A 153 -23.50 -11.10 1.88
N GLU A 154 -22.36 -11.19 1.19
CA GLU A 154 -21.16 -11.91 1.63
C GLU A 154 -20.62 -11.34 2.96
N CYS A 155 -20.57 -10.02 3.08
CA CYS A 155 -20.25 -9.32 4.32
C CYS A 155 -21.32 -9.51 5.42
N GLY A 156 -22.59 -9.63 5.06
CA GLY A 156 -23.71 -9.80 5.98
C GLY A 156 -23.78 -11.22 6.56
N LEU A 157 -23.49 -12.23 5.73
CA LEU A 157 -23.45 -13.64 6.13
C LEU A 157 -22.36 -13.93 7.18
N LEU A 158 -21.32 -13.10 7.27
CA LEU A 158 -20.36 -13.11 8.38
C LEU A 158 -21.02 -12.86 9.75
N ARG A 159 -22.06 -12.02 9.81
CA ARG A 159 -22.71 -11.62 11.08
C ARG A 159 -23.75 -12.63 11.58
N MET A 160 -24.25 -13.50 10.70
CA MET A 160 -25.36 -14.42 11.01
C MET A 160 -24.94 -15.89 11.21
N SER A 161 -23.65 -16.24 11.03
CA SER A 161 -23.21 -17.62 11.22
C SER A 161 -23.19 -18.00 12.72
N PRO A 162 -23.82 -19.13 13.12
CA PRO A 162 -23.79 -19.64 14.50
C PRO A 162 -22.38 -19.93 15.04
N ASP A 163 -21.44 -20.28 14.15
CA ASP A 163 -20.02 -20.51 14.45
C ASP A 163 -19.16 -19.22 14.41
N GLY A 164 -19.77 -18.10 14.03
CA GLY A 164 -19.36 -16.74 14.36
C GLY A 164 -18.04 -16.19 13.82
N LYS A 165 -17.28 -16.86 12.94
CA LYS A 165 -15.91 -16.37 12.58
C LYS A 165 -15.41 -16.61 11.14
N THR A 166 -16.23 -17.08 10.20
CA THR A 166 -15.76 -17.31 8.81
C THR A 166 -16.77 -16.86 7.75
N SER A 167 -16.32 -15.98 6.84
CA SER A 167 -17.08 -15.63 5.63
C SER A 167 -17.17 -16.83 4.69
N TRP A 168 -18.02 -16.75 3.67
CA TRP A 168 -18.06 -17.79 2.63
C TRP A 168 -16.72 -17.90 1.91
N HIS A 169 -16.06 -16.79 1.59
CA HIS A 169 -14.72 -16.82 1.00
C HIS A 169 -13.68 -17.43 1.95
N ASP A 170 -13.80 -17.17 3.26
CA ASP A 170 -12.92 -17.74 4.28
C ASP A 170 -13.08 -19.26 4.37
N ARG A 171 -14.31 -19.78 4.34
CA ARG A 171 -14.59 -21.22 4.31
C ARG A 171 -14.06 -21.88 3.02
N ARG A 172 -14.25 -21.23 1.88
CA ARG A 172 -13.79 -21.77 0.58
C ARG A 172 -12.26 -21.80 0.46
N ILE A 173 -11.57 -20.87 1.13
CA ILE A 173 -10.11 -20.73 1.07
C ILE A 173 -9.41 -21.45 2.24
N GLY A 174 -10.15 -21.83 3.28
CA GLY A 174 -9.61 -22.41 4.51
C GLY A 174 -8.94 -21.37 5.42
N SER A 175 -9.39 -20.11 5.37
CA SER A 175 -8.94 -19.03 6.24
C SER A 175 -9.95 -18.69 7.33
N VAL A 176 -9.47 -18.10 8.43
CA VAL A 176 -10.26 -17.59 9.54
C VAL A 176 -9.74 -16.21 9.92
N VAL A 177 -10.66 -15.28 10.17
CA VAL A 177 -10.32 -13.97 10.75
C VAL A 177 -10.47 -14.07 12.26
N VAL A 178 -9.33 -13.95 12.96
CA VAL A 178 -9.31 -14.00 14.42
C VAL A 178 -9.02 -12.60 14.93
N SER A 179 -9.93 -12.07 15.75
CA SER A 179 -9.63 -10.92 16.60
C SER A 179 -8.62 -11.37 17.64
N LYS A 180 -7.43 -10.75 17.65
CA LYS A 180 -6.53 -10.92 18.79
C LYS A 180 -6.95 -9.90 19.84
N THR A 181 -7.18 -10.38 21.04
CA THR A 181 -7.24 -9.53 22.24
C THR A 181 -5.93 -8.74 22.33
N TRP A 182 -6.04 -7.45 22.70
CA TRP A 182 -4.88 -6.54 22.87
C TRP A 182 -3.79 -7.14 23.77
N THR A 183 -4.19 -7.92 24.78
CA THR A 183 -3.31 -8.70 25.67
C THR A 183 -2.50 -9.78 24.96
N GLU A 184 -3.08 -10.52 24.01
CA GLU A 184 -2.36 -11.49 23.17
C GLU A 184 -1.35 -10.79 22.24
N GLN A 185 -1.67 -9.58 21.77
CA GLN A 185 -0.74 -8.77 20.97
C GLN A 185 0.45 -8.28 21.80
N LEU A 186 0.21 -7.76 23.00
CA LEU A 186 1.27 -7.34 23.92
C LEU A 186 2.18 -8.51 24.30
N ARG A 187 1.61 -9.70 24.52
CA ARG A 187 2.38 -10.90 24.81
C ARG A 187 3.28 -11.29 23.63
N GLN A 188 2.74 -11.33 22.41
CA GLN A 188 3.55 -11.62 21.21
C GLN A 188 4.60 -10.55 20.90
N ALA A 189 4.28 -9.28 21.13
CA ALA A 189 5.23 -8.19 20.97
C ALA A 189 6.38 -8.31 21.98
N ARG A 190 6.07 -8.62 23.26
CA ARG A 190 7.09 -8.91 24.28
C ARG A 190 7.94 -10.12 23.93
N GLU A 191 7.35 -11.21 23.47
CA GLU A 191 8.10 -12.41 23.07
C GLU A 191 9.00 -12.18 21.85
N PHE A 192 8.56 -11.32 20.91
CA PHE A 192 9.38 -10.93 19.77
C PHE A 192 10.52 -10.01 20.22
N GLN A 193 10.24 -9.06 21.10
CA GLN A 193 11.24 -8.15 21.66
C GLN A 193 12.26 -8.92 22.51
N GLN A 194 11.83 -9.90 23.30
CA GLN A 194 12.70 -10.80 24.04
C GLN A 194 13.56 -11.66 23.10
N ARG A 195 13.00 -12.26 22.06
CA ARG A 195 13.78 -13.01 21.07
C ARG A 195 14.77 -12.14 20.29
N ALA A 196 14.41 -10.90 19.99
CA ALA A 196 15.31 -9.95 19.36
C ALA A 196 16.43 -9.51 20.30
N LEU A 197 16.13 -9.34 21.60
CA LEU A 197 17.14 -9.07 22.63
C LEU A 197 18.06 -10.28 22.82
N ASP A 198 17.53 -11.50 22.93
CA ASP A 198 18.32 -12.72 23.08
C ASP A 198 19.19 -12.98 21.85
N GLY A 199 18.65 -12.74 20.65
CA GLY A 199 19.37 -12.80 19.37
C GLY A 199 20.45 -11.73 19.26
N GLY A 200 20.15 -10.50 19.70
CA GLY A 200 21.11 -9.40 19.75
C GLY A 200 22.23 -9.64 20.77
N VAL A 201 21.90 -10.21 21.93
CA VAL A 201 22.86 -10.59 22.98
C VAL A 201 23.75 -11.73 22.52
N THR A 202 23.20 -12.75 21.83
CA THR A 202 24.01 -13.83 21.25
C THR A 202 24.91 -13.32 20.13
N PHE A 203 24.41 -12.48 19.23
CA PHE A 203 25.23 -11.86 18.18
C PHE A 203 26.32 -10.94 18.77
N ALA A 204 25.99 -10.12 19.76
CA ALA A 204 26.95 -9.26 20.45
C ALA A 204 28.01 -10.08 21.20
N ARG A 205 27.63 -11.18 21.83
CA ARG A 205 28.56 -12.11 22.48
C ARG A 205 29.47 -12.79 21.46
N GLN A 206 28.92 -13.23 20.33
CA GLN A 206 29.69 -13.85 19.25
C GLN A 206 30.63 -12.84 18.57
N ALA A 207 30.22 -11.58 18.44
CA ALA A 207 31.06 -10.49 17.97
C ALA A 207 32.16 -10.14 18.99
N TRP A 208 31.86 -10.18 20.29
CA TRP A 208 32.83 -9.97 21.37
C TRP A 208 33.87 -11.10 21.45
N GLU A 209 33.45 -12.33 21.16
CA GLU A 209 34.31 -13.51 21.06
C GLU A 209 35.06 -13.60 19.71
N ALA A 210 34.78 -12.70 18.77
CA ALA A 210 35.47 -12.68 17.48
C ALA A 210 36.97 -12.35 17.68
N PRO A 211 37.90 -13.09 17.05
CA PRO A 211 39.34 -12.88 17.21
C PRO A 211 39.77 -11.44 16.90
N GLN A 212 39.10 -10.79 15.97
CA GLN A 212 39.37 -9.40 15.57
C GLN A 212 39.07 -8.40 16.69
N VAL A 213 37.99 -8.60 17.47
CA VAL A 213 37.63 -7.74 18.60
C VAL A 213 38.57 -7.98 19.78
N GLN A 214 39.01 -9.21 19.99
CA GLN A 214 40.03 -9.52 20.99
C GLN A 214 41.38 -8.88 20.64
N GLN A 215 41.80 -8.96 19.37
CA GLN A 215 43.02 -8.30 18.88
C GLN A 215 42.94 -6.78 19.03
N PHE A 216 41.81 -6.17 18.68
CA PHE A 216 41.60 -4.73 18.85
C PHE A 216 41.66 -4.31 20.33
N THR A 217 41.07 -5.11 21.22
CA THR A 217 41.10 -4.85 22.67
C THR A 217 42.52 -4.95 23.23
N GLN A 218 43.30 -5.94 22.79
CA GLN A 218 44.72 -6.08 23.17
C GLN A 218 45.56 -4.90 22.63
N GLN A 219 45.33 -4.47 21.39
CA GLN A 219 46.02 -3.32 20.79
C GLN A 219 45.67 -2.01 21.50
N ALA A 220 44.39 -1.82 21.86
CA ALA A 220 43.94 -0.67 22.63
C ALA A 220 44.58 -0.66 24.04
N GLN A 221 44.65 -1.80 24.72
CA GLN A 221 45.33 -1.91 26.02
C GLN A 221 46.83 -1.58 25.92
N ALA A 222 47.52 -2.10 24.90
CA ALA A 222 48.93 -1.79 24.66
C ALA A 222 49.15 -0.28 24.42
N THR A 223 48.27 0.34 23.62
CA THR A 223 48.32 1.78 23.34
C THR A 223 48.09 2.60 24.60
N PHE A 224 47.12 2.21 25.44
CA PHE A 224 46.87 2.87 26.72
C PHE A 224 48.05 2.78 27.69
N GLN A 225 48.71 1.62 27.75
CA GLN A 225 49.91 1.46 28.58
C GLN A 225 51.05 2.35 28.08
N GLN A 226 51.26 2.41 26.76
CA GLN A 226 52.28 3.27 26.16
C GLN A 226 52.03 4.76 26.42
N VAL A 227 50.78 5.22 26.33
CA VAL A 227 50.41 6.62 26.65
C VAL A 227 50.64 6.90 28.14
N ARG A 228 50.28 5.96 29.02
CA ARG A 228 50.47 6.09 30.47
C ARG A 228 51.96 6.17 30.84
N GLU A 229 52.82 5.38 30.19
CA GLU A 229 54.26 5.42 30.40
C GLU A 229 54.88 6.71 29.89
N ARG A 230 54.47 7.21 28.71
CA ARG A 230 54.89 8.53 28.21
C ARG A 230 54.47 9.65 29.15
N GLY A 231 53.26 9.61 29.69
CA GLY A 231 52.80 10.56 30.69
C GLY A 231 53.68 10.56 31.93
N ARG A 232 54.06 9.39 32.45
CA ARG A 232 54.98 9.29 33.60
C ARG A 232 56.38 9.80 33.29
N GLN A 233 56.88 9.58 32.07
CA GLN A 233 58.19 10.07 31.65
C GLN A 233 58.22 11.59 31.45
N ALA A 234 57.12 12.17 30.95
CA ALA A 234 56.98 13.62 30.83
C ALA A 234 57.00 14.30 32.20
N ILE A 235 56.23 13.77 33.17
CA ILE A 235 56.21 14.30 34.55
C ILE A 235 57.60 14.24 35.18
N ARG A 236 58.35 13.13 35.01
CA ARG A 236 59.74 13.03 35.53
C ARG A 236 60.70 14.03 34.87
N ARG A 237 60.54 14.32 33.58
CA ARG A 237 61.38 15.31 32.89
C ARG A 237 61.09 16.73 33.36
N ASP A 238 59.82 17.05 33.64
CA ASP A 238 59.45 18.35 34.19
C ASP A 238 59.98 18.54 35.62
N ASP A 239 59.97 17.49 36.44
CA ASP A 239 60.58 17.49 37.78
C ASP A 239 62.12 17.64 37.74
N GLU A 240 62.79 17.06 36.73
CA GLU A 240 64.25 17.19 36.55
C GLU A 240 64.66 18.56 35.96
N GLN A 241 63.79 19.21 35.18
CA GLN A 241 64.05 20.53 34.58
C GLN A 241 63.74 21.70 35.52
N ASN A 242 63.03 21.47 36.63
CA ASN A 242 62.74 22.49 37.63
C ASN A 242 63.20 22.09 39.05
N PRO A 243 64.52 21.96 39.30
CA PRO A 243 65.04 21.55 40.61
C PRO A 243 65.02 22.68 41.67
N GLY A 244 64.28 23.77 41.46
CA GLY A 244 64.34 24.93 42.36
C GLY A 244 63.14 25.86 42.26
N GLY A 245 62.26 25.72 43.25
CA GLY A 245 61.27 26.69 43.68
C GLY A 245 60.92 26.45 45.14
#